data_AF-A0A3D0UK77-F1
#
_entry.id   AF-A0A3D0UK77-F1
#
_cell.length_a   1.000
_cell.length_b   1.000
_cell.length_c   1.000
_cell.angle_alpha   90.00
_cell.angle_beta   90.00
_cell.angle_gamma   90.00
#
_symmetry.space_group_name_H-M   'P 1'
#
loop_
_entity.id
_entity.type
_entity.pdbx_description
1 polymer ?
#
loop_
_entity_poly.entity_id
_entity_poly.type
_entity_poly.pdbx_seq_one_letter_code
_entity_poly.pdbx_strand_id
1 'polypeptide(L)'
;TGDIARMDEDGYFYIEDRKKDMIIAGGFNVYPREVEEILATHSAVLEVAVAGVSDPKRGETVKAWIVKKPDDPTTEKEIINWSKEHLAKYKYPRLIEFRDELPRTTVGKVLKRELVKEHEMQATLA
;
A
#
# COMPACT_ATOMS: atom_id res chain seq x y z
N THR A 1 1.36 7.61 -22.23
CA THR A 1 1.72 6.24 -21.84
C THR A 1 2.15 6.28 -20.39
N GLY A 2 1.27 5.87 -19.48
CA GLY A 2 1.42 6.11 -18.04
C GLY A 2 2.02 4.94 -17.29
N ASP A 3 2.62 3.99 -18.02
CA ASP A 3 3.09 2.72 -17.50
C ASP A 3 4.61 2.81 -17.30
N ILE A 4 5.07 2.44 -16.11
CA ILE A 4 6.48 2.33 -15.74
C ILE A 4 6.88 0.90 -16.09
N ALA A 5 7.81 0.75 -17.02
CA ALA A 5 8.33 -0.55 -17.41
C ALA A 5 9.82 -0.66 -17.09
N ARG A 6 10.23 -1.78 -16.51
CA ARG A 6 11.64 -2.18 -16.37
C ARG A 6 11.94 -3.22 -17.43
N MET A 7 13.05 -3.04 -18.15
CA MET A 7 13.53 -4.01 -19.13
C MET A 7 14.68 -4.80 -18.49
N ASP A 8 14.64 -6.13 -18.57
CA ASP A 8 15.80 -6.96 -18.20
C ASP A 8 16.80 -7.09 -19.35
N GLU A 9 17.92 -7.79 -19.10
CA GLU A 9 19.01 -8.00 -20.07
C GLU A 9 18.57 -8.85 -21.27
N ASP A 10 17.47 -9.60 -21.14
CA ASP A 10 16.90 -10.46 -22.18
C ASP A 10 15.80 -9.76 -23.00
N GLY A 11 15.52 -8.48 -22.73
CA GLY A 11 14.57 -7.67 -23.50
C GLY A 11 13.10 -7.86 -23.11
N TYR A 12 12.81 -8.47 -21.95
CA TYR A 12 11.45 -8.55 -21.42
C TYR A 12 11.09 -7.26 -20.66
N PHE A 13 9.93 -6.70 -21.00
CA PHE A 13 9.37 -5.54 -20.30
C PHE A 13 8.45 -5.99 -19.17
N TYR A 14 8.84 -5.71 -17.93
CA TYR A 14 7.98 -5.82 -16.77
C TYR A 14 7.23 -4.50 -16.60
N ILE A 15 5.91 -4.52 -16.76
CA ILE A 15 5.07 -3.38 -16.39
C ILE A 15 5.02 -3.36 -14.85
N GLU A 16 5.84 -2.52 -14.24
CA GLU A 16 6.00 -2.47 -12.79
C GLU A 16 4.86 -1.69 -12.13
N ASP A 17 4.42 -0.58 -12.74
CA ASP A 17 3.42 0.28 -12.11
C ASP A 17 2.78 1.27 -13.10
N ARG A 18 1.71 1.96 -12.68
CA ARG A 18 1.23 3.16 -13.37
C ARG A 18 1.73 4.39 -12.63
N LYS A 19 2.27 5.37 -13.36
CA LYS A 19 2.65 6.71 -12.85
C LYS A 19 1.53 7.39 -12.05
N LYS A 20 0.27 6.99 -12.28
CA LYS A 20 -0.91 7.51 -11.59
C LYS A 20 -1.12 6.96 -10.17
N ASP A 21 -0.50 5.83 -9.83
CA ASP A 21 -0.66 5.18 -8.51
C ASP A 21 0.50 5.52 -7.56
N MET A 22 1.45 6.34 -7.99
CA MET A 22 2.57 6.84 -7.19
C MET A 22 2.07 7.77 -6.07
N ILE A 23 2.57 7.54 -4.85
CA ILE A 23 2.25 8.33 -3.65
C ILE A 23 3.31 9.43 -3.47
N ILE A 24 2.88 10.65 -3.16
CA ILE A 24 3.79 11.78 -2.87
C ILE A 24 3.80 12.04 -1.36
N ALA A 25 4.55 11.23 -0.63
CA ALA A 25 4.57 11.26 0.82
C ALA A 25 5.56 12.30 1.37
N GLY A 26 5.10 13.55 1.57
CA GLY A 26 5.95 14.64 2.08
C GLY A 26 7.05 15.04 1.09
N GLY A 27 6.71 15.09 -0.20
CA GLY A 27 7.63 15.45 -1.28
C GLY A 27 8.49 14.31 -1.83
N PHE A 28 8.33 13.09 -1.31
CA PHE A 28 9.04 11.91 -1.80
C PHE A 28 8.11 11.00 -2.59
N ASN A 29 8.60 10.50 -3.73
CA ASN A 29 7.89 9.51 -4.53
C ASN A 29 7.98 8.14 -3.85
N VAL A 30 6.83 7.53 -3.57
CA VAL A 30 6.71 6.19 -3.03
C VAL A 30 5.87 5.36 -3.98
N TYR A 31 6.42 4.22 -4.39
CA TYR A 31 5.71 3.25 -5.23
C TYR A 31 4.98 2.27 -4.32
N PRO A 32 3.64 2.21 -4.35
CA PRO A 32 2.89 1.33 -3.45
C PRO A 32 3.30 -0.13 -3.58
N ARG A 33 3.64 -0.58 -4.79
CA ARG A 33 4.04 -1.96 -5.07
C ARG A 33 5.26 -2.39 -4.27
N GLU A 34 6.28 -1.54 -4.16
CA GLU A 34 7.47 -1.82 -3.36
C GLU A 34 7.10 -2.03 -1.87
N VAL A 35 6.18 -1.20 -1.36
CA VAL A 35 5.71 -1.30 0.02
C VAL A 35 4.87 -2.58 0.20
N GLU A 36 4.01 -2.92 -0.77
CA GLU A 36 3.21 -4.16 -0.78
C GLU A 36 4.09 -5.40 -0.77
N GLU A 37 5.11 -5.45 -1.64
CA GLU A 37 6.04 -6.58 -1.75
C GLU A 37 6.76 -6.83 -0.42
N ILE A 38 7.21 -5.77 0.26
CA ILE A 38 7.84 -5.91 1.57
C ILE A 38 6.81 -6.34 2.63
N LEU A 39 5.66 -5.69 2.72
CA LEU A 39 4.63 -6.06 3.72
C LEU A 39 4.13 -7.49 3.54
N ALA A 40 4.03 -7.99 2.31
CA ALA A 40 3.64 -9.36 2.01
C ALA A 40 4.62 -10.41 2.55
N THR A 41 5.86 -10.03 2.88
CA THR A 41 6.83 -10.94 3.52
C THR A 41 6.62 -11.10 5.03
N HIS A 42 5.81 -10.25 5.66
CA HIS A 42 5.53 -10.33 7.08
C HIS A 42 4.68 -11.59 7.39
N SER A 43 5.05 -12.33 8.44
CA SER A 43 4.42 -13.61 8.79
C SER A 43 2.90 -13.53 8.99
N ALA A 44 2.41 -12.43 9.55
CA ALA A 44 0.99 -12.19 9.81
C ALA A 44 0.16 -11.79 8.58
N VAL A 45 0.78 -11.40 7.47
CA VAL A 45 0.07 -10.85 6.31
C VAL A 45 -0.38 -11.99 5.39
N LEU A 46 -1.68 -12.03 5.08
CA LEU A 46 -2.25 -12.90 4.06
C LEU A 46 -2.36 -12.14 2.74
N GLU A 47 -2.90 -10.92 2.79
CA GLU A 47 -3.00 -10.02 1.64
C GLU A 47 -2.74 -8.58 2.08
N VAL A 48 -2.24 -7.77 1.15
CA VAL A 48 -1.99 -6.35 1.41
C VAL A 48 -2.31 -5.52 0.17
N ALA A 49 -2.88 -4.34 0.41
CA ALA A 49 -2.96 -3.27 -0.56
C ALA A 49 -2.45 -1.97 0.04
N VAL A 50 -1.66 -1.22 -0.72
CA VAL A 50 -1.09 0.06 -0.33
C VAL A 50 -1.55 1.12 -1.32
N ALA A 51 -1.94 2.27 -0.80
CA ALA A 51 -2.21 3.47 -1.57
C ALA A 51 -1.90 4.73 -0.76
N GLY A 52 -1.84 5.86 -1.47
CA GLY A 52 -1.73 7.18 -0.87
C GLY A 52 -3.09 7.65 -0.39
N VAL A 53 -3.11 8.24 0.80
CA VAL A 53 -4.30 8.92 1.36
C VAL A 53 -3.95 10.33 1.80
N SER A 54 -4.94 11.21 1.86
CA SER A 54 -4.75 12.60 2.23
C SER A 54 -4.16 12.73 3.64
N ASP A 55 -3.10 13.54 3.78
CA ASP A 55 -2.45 13.83 5.07
C ASP A 55 -2.25 15.34 5.22
N PRO A 56 -2.80 15.97 6.28
CA PRO A 56 -2.76 17.43 6.44
C PRO A 56 -1.34 17.98 6.66
N LYS A 57 -0.36 17.16 7.03
CA LYS A 57 1.03 17.57 7.27
C LYS A 57 1.95 17.23 6.11
N ARG A 58 1.67 16.16 5.37
CA ARG A 58 2.55 15.60 4.33
C ARG A 58 1.99 15.74 2.93
N GLY A 59 0.78 16.24 2.76
CA GLY A 59 0.02 16.20 1.50
C GLY A 59 -0.61 14.82 1.33
N GLU A 60 0.23 13.80 1.14
CA GLU A 60 -0.17 12.40 1.17
C GLU A 60 0.64 11.60 2.19
N THR A 61 0.06 10.50 2.66
CA THR A 61 0.76 9.50 3.46
C THR A 61 0.47 8.10 2.93
N VAL A 62 1.39 7.18 3.20
CA VAL A 62 1.25 5.77 2.82
C VAL A 62 0.32 5.09 3.82
N LYS A 63 -0.77 4.52 3.32
CA LYS A 63 -1.69 3.67 4.07
C LYS A 63 -1.68 2.26 3.51
N ALA A 64 -1.67 1.26 4.40
CA ALA A 64 -1.81 -0.14 4.04
C ALA A 64 -3.11 -0.73 4.62
N TRP A 65 -3.84 -1.45 3.77
CA TRP A 65 -4.95 -2.31 4.17
C TRP A 65 -4.46 -3.75 4.14
N ILE A 66 -4.62 -4.45 5.26
CA ILE A 66 -4.03 -5.77 5.45
C ILE A 66 -5.13 -6.76 5.81
N VAL A 67 -5.17 -7.88 5.10
CA VAL A 67 -5.86 -9.09 5.54
C VAL A 67 -4.84 -9.92 6.30
N LYS A 68 -5.12 -10.22 7.56
CA LYS A 68 -4.26 -11.06 8.39
C LYS A 68 -4.49 -12.53 8.10
N LYS A 69 -3.48 -13.35 8.40
CA LYS A 69 -3.70 -14.78 8.53
C LYS A 69 -4.69 -15.04 9.69
N PRO A 70 -5.52 -16.09 9.60
CA PRO A 70 -6.47 -16.43 10.65
C PRO A 70 -5.79 -16.52 12.01
N ASP A 71 -6.46 -16.01 13.04
CA ASP A 71 -6.04 -16.05 14.45
C ASP A 71 -4.71 -15.34 14.78
N ASP A 72 -4.15 -14.55 13.85
CA ASP A 72 -2.91 -13.81 14.12
C ASP A 72 -3.16 -12.57 15.00
N PRO A 73 -2.52 -12.46 16.19
CA PRO A 73 -2.74 -11.36 17.13
C PRO A 73 -2.02 -10.07 16.76
N THR A 74 -1.26 -10.04 15.65
CA THR A 74 -0.45 -8.88 15.26
C THR A 74 -1.30 -7.61 15.17
N THR A 75 -0.76 -6.54 15.75
CA THR A 75 -1.35 -5.21 15.83
C THR A 75 -0.81 -4.27 14.76
N GLU A 76 -1.54 -3.20 14.48
CA GLU A 76 -1.13 -2.14 13.54
C GLU A 76 0.24 -1.55 13.92
N LYS A 77 0.45 -1.35 15.23
CA LYS A 77 1.71 -0.79 15.77
C LYS A 77 2.90 -1.71 15.53
N GLU A 78 2.71 -3.03 15.63
CA GLU A 78 3.75 -4.01 15.35
C GLU A 78 4.11 -4.01 13.87
N ILE A 79 3.12 -4.00 12.97
CA ILE A 79 3.36 -3.88 11.52
C ILE A 79 4.11 -2.58 11.20
N ILE A 80 3.71 -1.46 11.79
CA ILE A 80 4.38 -0.16 11.57
C ILE A 80 5.83 -0.22 12.07
N ASN A 81 6.08 -0.81 13.24
CA ASN A 81 7.43 -0.91 13.80
C ASN A 81 8.31 -1.84 12.96
N TRP A 82 7.81 -3.00 12.58
CA TRP A 82 8.49 -3.91 11.66
C TRP A 82 8.80 -3.23 10.33
N SER A 83 7.85 -2.47 9.79
CA SER A 83 8.03 -1.72 8.53
C SER A 83 9.15 -0.66 8.63
N LYS A 84 9.37 -0.05 9.79
CA LYS A 84 10.48 0.92 9.98
C LYS A 84 11.86 0.28 9.87
N GLU A 85 11.97 -1.01 10.14
CA GLU A 85 13.22 -1.77 10.06
C GLU A 85 13.51 -2.22 8.61
N HIS A 86 12.48 -2.34 7.78
CA HIS A 86 12.58 -2.89 6.41
C HIS A 86 12.43 -1.83 5.31
N LEU A 87 11.81 -0.67 5.62
CA LEU A 87 11.54 0.41 4.66
C LEU A 87 12.15 1.73 5.14
N ALA A 88 12.53 2.57 4.18
CA ALA A 88 12.98 3.93 4.47
C ALA A 88 11.89 4.76 5.17
N LYS A 89 12.30 5.76 5.96
CA LYS A 89 11.42 6.58 6.82
C LYS A 89 10.23 7.23 6.11
N TYR A 90 10.36 7.48 4.81
CA TYR A 90 9.33 8.09 3.97
C TYR A 90 8.44 7.06 3.25
N LYS A 91 8.82 5.78 3.19
CA LYS A 91 8.09 4.71 2.49
C LYS A 91 7.20 3.88 3.40
N TYR A 92 7.55 3.71 4.69
CA TYR A 92 6.76 2.87 5.57
C TYR A 92 5.31 3.39 5.72
N PRO A 93 4.31 2.50 5.76
CA PRO A 93 2.93 2.89 6.00
C PRO A 93 2.78 3.48 7.40
N ARG A 94 2.19 4.67 7.50
CA ARG A 94 1.91 5.32 8.79
C ARG A 94 0.54 4.96 9.33
N LEU A 95 -0.33 4.51 8.45
CA LEU A 95 -1.69 4.09 8.73
C LEU A 95 -1.81 2.64 8.28
N ILE A 96 -2.26 1.78 9.19
CA ILE A 96 -2.61 0.39 8.92
C ILE A 96 -4.08 0.24 9.23
N GLU A 97 -4.80 -0.53 8.41
CA GLU A 97 -6.17 -0.92 8.68
C GLU A 97 -6.29 -2.42 8.40
N PHE A 98 -6.75 -3.18 9.38
CA PHE A 98 -7.05 -4.60 9.18
C PHE A 98 -8.44 -4.78 8.59
N ARG A 99 -8.55 -5.68 7.61
CA ARG A 99 -9.81 -6.06 6.98
C ARG A 99 -9.93 -7.57 6.90
N ASP A 100 -11.17 -8.05 6.85
CA ASP A 100 -11.47 -9.46 6.58
C ASP A 100 -11.19 -9.80 5.11
N GLU A 101 -11.48 -8.86 4.21
CA GLU A 101 -11.22 -8.99 2.78
C GLU A 101 -10.92 -7.63 2.11
N LEU A 102 -10.25 -7.68 0.95
CA LEU A 102 -10.01 -6.51 0.11
C LEU A 102 -11.01 -6.47 -1.06
N PRO A 103 -11.53 -5.29 -1.42
CA PRO A 103 -12.44 -5.16 -2.55
C PRO A 103 -11.71 -5.52 -3.85
N ARG A 104 -12.29 -6.43 -4.62
CA ARG A 104 -11.69 -6.96 -5.85
C ARG A 104 -12.65 -6.83 -7.03
N THR A 105 -12.07 -6.72 -8.22
CA THR A 105 -12.81 -6.87 -9.48
C THR A 105 -13.18 -8.34 -9.71
N THR A 106 -14.09 -8.60 -10.65
CA THR A 106 -14.46 -9.96 -11.10
C THR A 106 -13.27 -10.79 -11.59
N VAL A 107 -12.17 -10.13 -11.97
CA VAL A 107 -10.90 -10.77 -12.40
C VAL A 107 -9.85 -10.81 -11.28
N GLY A 108 -10.24 -10.57 -10.03
CA GLY A 108 -9.40 -10.74 -8.84
C GLY A 108 -8.45 -9.57 -8.52
N LYS A 109 -8.43 -8.49 -9.30
CA LYS A 109 -7.58 -7.32 -9.01
C LYS A 109 -8.15 -6.48 -7.87
N VAL A 110 -7.32 -6.14 -6.88
CA VAL A 110 -7.71 -5.26 -5.77
C VAL A 110 -8.02 -3.85 -6.28
N LEU A 111 -9.14 -3.31 -5.83
CA LEU A 111 -9.65 -1.99 -6.18
C LEU A 111 -9.13 -0.92 -5.20
N LYS A 112 -7.85 -0.57 -5.31
CA LYS A 112 -7.20 0.46 -4.46
C LYS A 112 -7.95 1.79 -4.42
N ARG A 113 -8.60 2.17 -5.54
CA ARG A 113 -9.38 3.41 -5.62
C ARG A 113 -10.61 3.41 -4.71
N GLU A 114 -11.25 2.25 -4.52
CA GLU A 114 -12.39 2.15 -3.61
C GLU A 114 -11.92 2.23 -2.15
N LEU A 115 -10.79 1.57 -1.82
CA LEU A 115 -10.17 1.67 -0.49
C LEU A 115 -9.86 3.12 -0.10
N VAL A 116 -9.25 3.89 -1.01
CA VAL A 116 -8.97 5.32 -0.79
C VAL A 116 -10.26 6.10 -0.61
N LYS A 117 -11.26 5.89 -1.50
CA LYS A 117 -12.54 6.59 -1.43
C LYS A 117 -13.26 6.33 -0.10
N GLU A 118 -13.32 5.07 0.36
CA GLU A 118 -13.87 4.71 1.66
C GLU A 118 -13.17 5.42 2.80
N HIS A 119 -11.84 5.47 2.76
CA HIS A 119 -11.05 6.18 3.77
C HIS A 119 -11.34 7.68 3.82
N GLU A 120 -11.39 8.35 2.65
CA GLU A 120 -11.68 9.79 2.57
C GLU A 120 -13.13 10.09 3.02
N MET A 121 -14.09 9.21 2.72
CA MET A 121 -15.47 9.33 3.21
C MET A 121 -15.53 9.21 4.74
N GLN A 122 -14.80 8.27 5.33
CA GLN A 122 -14.70 8.14 6.79
C GLN A 122 -14.04 9.35 7.43
N ALA A 123 -12.98 9.90 6.82
CA ALA A 123 -12.30 11.09 7.31
C ALA A 123 -13.18 12.36 7.25
N THR A 124 -14.16 12.41 6.34
CA THR A 124 -15.10 13.54 6.22
C THR A 124 -16.26 13.45 7.23
N LEU A 125 -16.57 12.25 7.71
CA LEU A 125 -17.65 11.98 8.66
C LEU A 125 -17.21 12.08 10.13
N ALA A 126 -15.91 12.21 10.38
CA ALA A 126 -15.29 12.34 11.71
C ALA A 126 -14.96 13.80 12.02
#